data_AF-A0A7S2U0F1-F1
#
_entry.id   AF-A0A7S2U0F1-F1
#
_cell.length_a   1.000
_cell.length_b   1.000
_cell.length_c   1.000
_cell.angle_alpha   90.00
_cell.angle_beta   90.00
_cell.angle_gamma   90.00
#
_symmetry.space_group_name_H-M   'P 1'
#
loop_
_entity.id
_entity.type
_entity.pdbx_description
1 polymer ?
#
loop_
_entity_poly.entity_id
_entity_poly.type
_entity_poly.pdbx_seq_one_letter_code
_entity_poly.pdbx_strand_id
1 'polypeptide(L)'
;MEILDKLPNDDPYDVVFIDADKKMYLEYYETILANNLVKVGGLIIVDNVLFRGMVAEVTEKEDDEACNDAAAPLSSSSPSSPTSSSSTREEKTHKRHMKIAKALHEFNGAVAADERTESVLLPIRDGLTITRRRI
;
A
#
# COMPACT_ATOMS: atom_id res chain seq x y z
N MET A 1 -12.16 -4.76 -2.00
CA MET A 1 -12.12 -5.75 -0.90
C MET A 1 -13.12 -6.88 -1.02
N GLU A 2 -14.35 -6.59 -1.46
CA GLU A 2 -15.50 -7.52 -1.51
C GLU A 2 -15.28 -8.93 -2.10
N ILE A 3 -14.18 -9.18 -2.83
CA ILE A 3 -13.87 -10.48 -3.40
C ILE A 3 -13.19 -11.40 -2.37
N LEU A 4 -12.23 -10.90 -1.59
CA LEU A 4 -11.54 -11.71 -0.58
C LEU A 4 -12.49 -12.15 0.54
N ASP A 5 -13.46 -11.29 0.89
CA ASP A 5 -14.48 -11.60 1.88
C ASP A 5 -15.49 -12.67 1.43
N LYS A 6 -15.54 -12.95 0.11
CA LYS A 6 -16.41 -13.99 -0.48
C LYS A 6 -15.70 -15.32 -0.66
N LEU A 7 -14.39 -15.39 -0.40
CA LEU A 7 -13.65 -16.64 -0.52
C LEU A 7 -14.00 -17.58 0.64
N PRO A 8 -14.17 -18.88 0.38
CA PRO A 8 -14.37 -19.86 1.43
C PRO A 8 -13.11 -19.92 2.31
N ASN A 9 -13.31 -20.10 3.63
CA ASN A 9 -12.24 -20.17 4.62
C ASN A 9 -12.17 -21.52 5.36
N ASP A 10 -12.97 -22.51 4.92
CA ASP A 10 -12.99 -23.87 5.48
C ASP A 10 -11.74 -24.68 5.08
N ASP A 11 -11.13 -24.37 3.93
CA ASP A 11 -9.87 -24.94 3.44
C ASP A 11 -8.95 -23.80 2.97
N PRO A 12 -8.16 -23.21 3.88
CA PRO A 12 -7.30 -22.07 3.56
C PRO A 12 -6.22 -22.42 2.53
N TYR A 13 -5.69 -21.41 1.84
CA TYR A 13 -4.63 -21.61 0.85
C TYR A 13 -3.28 -21.90 1.51
N ASP A 14 -2.43 -22.70 0.85
CA ASP A 14 -1.04 -22.93 1.28
C ASP A 14 -0.15 -21.73 0.96
N VAL A 15 -0.45 -21.05 -0.16
CA VAL A 15 0.29 -19.89 -0.66
C VAL A 15 -0.69 -18.85 -1.20
N VAL A 16 -0.49 -17.59 -0.82
CA VAL A 16 -1.17 -16.41 -1.39
C VAL A 16 -0.13 -15.49 -2.00
N PHE A 17 -0.34 -15.06 -3.25
CA PHE A 17 0.54 -14.12 -3.94
C PHE A 17 -0.20 -12.80 -4.18
N ILE A 18 0.37 -11.69 -3.69
CA ILE A 18 -0.19 -10.34 -3.80
C ILE A 18 0.62 -9.58 -4.85
N ASP A 19 0.03 -9.44 -6.03
CA ASP A 19 0.45 -8.52 -7.09
C ASP A 19 -0.77 -7.75 -7.61
N ALA A 20 -1.18 -6.77 -6.82
CA ALA A 20 -2.38 -5.96 -7.05
C ALA A 20 -2.11 -4.45 -6.84
N ASP A 21 -3.14 -3.67 -6.51
CA ASP A 21 -2.98 -2.26 -6.17
C ASP A 21 -2.14 -2.10 -4.90
N LYS A 22 -0.96 -1.48 -5.06
CA LYS A 22 0.05 -1.31 -4.01
C LYS A 22 -0.42 -0.48 -2.83
N LYS A 23 -1.41 0.40 -3.04
CA LYS A 23 -2.02 1.18 -1.95
C LYS A 23 -2.85 0.33 -1.00
N MET A 24 -3.30 -0.83 -1.47
CA MET A 24 -4.18 -1.74 -0.74
C MET A 24 -3.44 -2.92 -0.13
N TYR A 25 -2.10 -2.99 -0.23
CA TYR A 25 -1.32 -4.15 0.21
C TYR A 25 -1.49 -4.45 1.69
N LEU A 26 -1.49 -3.42 2.55
CA LEU A 26 -1.76 -3.59 3.97
C LEU A 26 -3.15 -4.16 4.20
N GLU A 27 -4.15 -3.62 3.50
CA GLU A 27 -5.52 -4.09 3.63
C GLU A 27 -5.65 -5.55 3.16
N TYR A 28 -5.08 -5.91 2.00
CA TYR A 28 -5.07 -7.29 1.51
C TYR A 28 -4.44 -8.24 2.52
N TYR A 29 -3.28 -7.86 3.06
CA TYR A 29 -2.55 -8.63 4.05
C TYR A 29 -3.38 -8.87 5.32
N GLU A 30 -4.00 -7.82 5.86
CA GLU A 30 -4.89 -7.94 7.03
C GLU A 30 -6.11 -8.80 6.72
N THR A 31 -6.77 -8.62 5.58
CA THR A 31 -7.93 -9.44 5.20
C THR A 31 -7.57 -10.90 5.03
N ILE A 32 -6.41 -11.22 4.45
CA ILE A 32 -5.94 -12.62 4.31
C ILE A 32 -5.79 -13.28 5.69
N LEU A 33 -5.20 -12.57 6.65
CA LEU A 33 -5.00 -13.10 8.00
C LEU A 33 -6.31 -13.15 8.80
N ALA A 34 -7.09 -12.07 8.78
CA ALA A 34 -8.34 -11.94 9.53
C ALA A 34 -9.41 -12.94 9.07
N ASN A 35 -9.51 -13.18 7.76
CA ASN A 35 -10.47 -14.13 7.20
C ASN A 35 -9.94 -15.57 7.17
N ASN A 36 -8.76 -15.83 7.76
CA ASN A 36 -8.14 -17.14 7.82
C ASN A 36 -7.91 -17.77 6.43
N LEU A 37 -7.53 -16.95 5.44
CA LEU A 37 -7.38 -17.40 4.04
C LEU A 37 -6.06 -18.12 3.76
N VAL A 38 -5.08 -18.07 4.67
CA VAL A 38 -3.82 -18.83 4.53
C VAL A 38 -3.64 -19.77 5.70
N LYS A 39 -3.20 -21.01 5.46
CA LYS A 39 -2.96 -21.98 6.56
C LYS A 39 -1.88 -21.47 7.50
N VAL A 40 -1.92 -21.92 8.76
CA VAL A 40 -0.76 -21.82 9.66
C VAL A 40 0.41 -22.56 9.04
N GLY A 41 1.57 -21.90 8.96
CA GLY A 41 2.75 -22.38 8.23
C GLY A 41 2.74 -22.09 6.73
N GLY A 42 1.61 -21.64 6.17
CA GLY A 42 1.49 -21.20 4.78
C GLY A 42 2.17 -19.86 4.52
N LEU A 43 2.28 -19.51 3.24
CA LEU A 43 3.05 -18.36 2.78
C LEU A 43 2.16 -17.26 2.18
N ILE A 44 2.47 -16.02 2.51
CA ILE A 44 1.99 -14.83 1.82
C ILE A 44 3.21 -14.21 1.13
N ILE A 45 3.14 -14.01 -0.18
CA ILE A 45 4.22 -13.47 -0.99
C ILE A 45 3.73 -12.17 -1.62
N VAL A 46 4.51 -11.09 -1.49
CA VAL A 46 4.10 -9.75 -1.94
C VAL A 46 5.17 -9.15 -2.85
N ASP A 47 4.78 -8.73 -4.06
CA ASP A 47 5.72 -8.23 -5.08
C ASP A 47 5.87 -6.70 -5.12
N ASN A 48 7.08 -6.26 -5.48
CA ASN A 48 7.53 -4.88 -5.65
C ASN A 48 7.45 -4.01 -4.37
N VAL A 49 7.75 -4.60 -3.21
CA VAL A 49 7.67 -3.92 -1.91
C VAL A 49 8.70 -2.81 -1.70
N LEU A 50 9.76 -2.75 -2.50
CA LEU A 50 10.77 -1.67 -2.46
C LEU A 50 10.47 -0.54 -3.46
N PHE A 51 9.57 -0.76 -4.43
CA PHE A 51 9.07 0.25 -5.38
C PHE A 51 10.16 1.18 -5.95
N ARG A 52 11.16 0.60 -6.63
CA ARG A 52 12.31 1.32 -7.22
C ARG A 52 13.14 2.12 -6.22
N GLY A 53 13.12 1.75 -4.94
CA GLY A 53 13.83 2.44 -3.87
C GLY A 53 13.08 3.65 -3.29
N MET A 54 11.95 4.06 -3.87
CA MET A 54 11.20 5.24 -3.41
C MET A 54 10.67 5.09 -1.97
N VAL A 55 10.50 3.86 -1.48
CA VAL A 55 10.10 3.59 -0.09
C VAL A 55 11.15 4.09 0.91
N ALA A 56 12.43 4.14 0.53
CA ALA A 56 13.50 4.64 1.36
C ALA A 56 13.55 6.18 1.44
N GLU A 57 12.85 6.87 0.53
CA GLU A 57 12.75 8.33 0.48
C GLU A 57 11.59 8.86 1.33
N VAL A 58 10.67 7.98 1.74
CA VAL A 58 9.55 8.35 2.62
C VAL A 58 10.09 8.75 3.99
N THR A 59 9.82 9.97 4.40
CA THR A 59 10.11 10.46 5.74
C THR A 59 8.81 10.65 6.51
N GLU A 60 8.82 10.39 7.81
CA GLU A 60 7.64 10.52 8.69
C GLU A 60 7.12 11.97 8.82
N LYS A 61 7.74 12.94 8.12
CA LYS A 61 7.48 14.38 8.31
C LYS A 61 6.58 15.04 7.26
N GLU A 62 6.02 14.31 6.30
CA GLU A 62 5.13 14.90 5.30
C GLU A 62 3.80 14.13 5.23
N ASP A 63 2.76 14.73 5.85
CA ASP A 63 1.42 14.99 5.29
C ASP A 63 0.33 14.93 6.39
N ASP A 64 0.19 16.02 7.16
CA ASP A 64 -1.10 16.38 7.79
C ASP A 64 -2.02 17.13 6.80
N GLU A 65 -1.60 17.39 5.56
CA GLU A 65 -2.42 18.12 4.60
C GLU A 65 -2.40 17.51 3.19
N ALA A 66 -3.61 17.34 2.64
CA ALA A 66 -3.96 17.22 1.22
C ALA A 66 -4.32 15.82 0.65
N CYS A 67 -5.50 15.33 1.05
CA CYS A 67 -6.57 15.05 0.07
C CYS A 67 -7.96 15.05 0.75
N ASN A 68 -8.39 16.18 1.31
CA ASN A 68 -9.82 16.40 1.45
C ASN A 68 -10.35 16.67 0.03
N ASP A 69 -10.85 15.63 -0.64
CA ASP A 69 -11.87 15.80 -1.67
C ASP A 69 -13.17 16.22 -0.95
N ALA A 70 -13.14 17.41 -0.34
CA ALA A 70 -14.31 18.04 0.21
C ALA A 70 -15.13 18.59 -0.95
N ALA A 71 -16.32 18.03 -1.12
CA ALA A 71 -17.36 18.53 -1.99
C ALA A 71 -17.49 20.06 -1.87
N ALA A 72 -17.43 20.73 -3.01
CA ALA A 72 -17.53 22.17 -3.14
C ALA A 72 -18.80 22.74 -2.49
N PRO A 73 -18.73 23.90 -1.82
CA PRO A 73 -19.83 24.85 -1.82
C PRO A 73 -19.60 25.89 -2.92
N LEU A 74 -20.57 26.02 -3.80
CA LEU A 74 -20.71 27.12 -4.76
C LEU A 74 -20.89 28.43 -3.99
N SER A 75 -19.94 29.37 -4.10
CA SER A 75 -20.25 30.80 -3.98
C SER A 75 -19.21 31.66 -4.72
N SER A 76 -19.73 32.70 -5.36
CA SER A 76 -19.10 33.56 -6.35
C SER A 76 -18.34 34.73 -5.73
N SER A 77 -17.08 34.92 -6.10
CA SER A 77 -16.47 36.25 -6.32
C SER A 77 -15.03 36.11 -6.85
N SER A 78 -14.73 36.83 -7.93
CA SER A 78 -13.40 36.91 -8.56
C SER A 78 -12.40 37.64 -7.67
N PRO A 79 -11.10 37.27 -7.73
CA PRO A 79 -10.13 38.23 -8.25
C PRO A 79 -9.04 37.65 -9.16
N SER A 80 -8.52 38.58 -9.95
CA SER A 80 -7.35 38.61 -10.85
C SER A 80 -6.21 37.59 -10.71
N SER A 81 -5.81 37.10 -11.90
CA SER A 81 -4.47 36.65 -12.35
C SER A 81 -3.79 35.46 -11.64
N PRO A 82 -3.64 34.31 -12.31
CA PRO A 82 -2.59 33.36 -12.00
C PRO A 82 -1.42 33.53 -12.99
N THR A 83 -0.32 34.12 -12.51
CA THR A 83 1.01 33.83 -13.08
C THR A 83 1.48 32.47 -12.56
N SER A 84 1.95 31.63 -13.48
CA SER A 84 2.52 30.27 -13.30
C SER A 84 1.54 29.13 -12.98
N SER A 85 0.83 28.64 -14.00
CA SER A 85 0.05 27.39 -13.92
C SER A 85 0.53 26.35 -14.95
N SER A 86 1.84 26.10 -15.00
CA SER A 86 2.37 24.87 -15.61
C SER A 86 2.86 23.95 -14.50
N SER A 87 1.92 23.42 -13.69
CA SER A 87 2.20 22.21 -12.90
C SER A 87 2.59 21.13 -13.91
N THR A 88 3.89 20.84 -13.98
CA THR A 88 4.46 20.01 -15.04
C THR A 88 3.91 18.59 -14.90
N ARG A 89 3.71 17.91 -16.03
CA ARG A 89 3.26 16.51 -16.09
C ARG A 89 4.14 15.59 -15.24
N GLU A 90 5.40 15.97 -15.06
CA GLU A 90 6.41 15.30 -14.23
C GLU A 90 6.10 15.42 -12.74
N GLU A 91 5.75 16.62 -12.25
CA GLU A 91 5.42 16.87 -10.85
C GLU A 91 4.18 16.08 -10.38
N LYS A 92 3.15 16.02 -11.24
CA LYS A 92 1.94 15.20 -10.97
C LYS A 92 2.24 13.71 -10.92
N THR A 93 3.21 13.24 -11.70
CA THR A 93 3.61 11.83 -11.76
C THR A 93 4.41 11.45 -10.52
N HIS A 94 5.34 12.32 -10.12
CA HIS A 94 6.12 12.15 -8.89
C HIS A 94 5.22 12.09 -7.64
N LYS A 95 4.27 13.03 -7.50
CA LYS A 95 3.32 13.02 -6.36
C LYS A 95 2.48 11.74 -6.27
N ARG A 96 2.11 11.15 -7.41
CA ARG A 96 1.38 9.87 -7.43
C ARG A 96 2.25 8.71 -6.96
N HIS A 97 3.51 8.65 -7.40
CA HIS A 97 4.44 7.61 -6.96
C HIS A 97 4.78 7.73 -5.47
N MET A 98 4.93 8.96 -4.94
CA MET A 98 5.16 9.16 -3.51
C MET A 98 4.00 8.66 -2.64
N LYS A 99 2.74 8.86 -3.09
CA LYS A 99 1.58 8.26 -2.40
C LYS A 99 1.65 6.73 -2.33
N ILE A 100 2.14 6.09 -3.39
CA ILE A 100 2.32 4.62 -3.42
C ILE A 100 3.48 4.21 -2.52
N ALA A 101 4.60 4.93 -2.57
CA ALA A 101 5.76 4.69 -1.74
C ALA A 101 5.41 4.78 -0.24
N LYS A 102 4.60 5.76 0.16
CA LYS A 102 4.10 5.90 1.54
C LYS A 102 3.27 4.69 1.99
N ALA A 103 2.33 4.24 1.16
CA ALA A 103 1.52 3.06 1.47
C ALA A 103 2.38 1.80 1.60
N LEU A 104 3.40 1.64 0.76
CA LEU A 104 4.34 0.52 0.85
C LEU A 104 5.28 0.63 2.05
N HIS A 105 5.66 1.84 2.45
CA HIS A 105 6.42 2.09 3.66
C HIS A 105 5.63 1.63 4.90
N GLU A 106 4.37 2.03 4.99
CA GLU A 106 3.45 1.61 6.05
C GLU A 106 3.25 0.09 6.07
N PHE A 107 3.00 -0.50 4.90
CA PHE A 107 2.90 -1.95 4.74
C PHE A 107 4.15 -2.69 5.23
N ASN A 108 5.35 -2.25 4.81
CA ASN A 108 6.60 -2.89 5.21
C ASN A 108 6.82 -2.77 6.73
N GLY A 109 6.48 -1.61 7.32
CA GLY A 109 6.54 -1.41 8.78
C GLY A 109 5.58 -2.33 9.53
N ALA A 110 4.34 -2.43 9.07
CA ALA A 110 3.33 -3.31 9.66
C ALA A 110 3.73 -4.78 9.60
N VAL A 111 4.16 -5.27 8.43
CA VAL A 111 4.58 -6.67 8.25
C VAL A 111 5.83 -7.01 9.06
N ALA A 112 6.76 -6.06 9.22
CA ALA A 112 7.95 -6.26 10.05
C ALA A 112 7.62 -6.32 11.56
N ALA A 113 6.55 -5.66 12.00
CA ALA A 113 6.11 -5.62 13.39
C ALA A 113 5.06 -6.70 13.74
N ASP A 114 4.50 -7.40 12.76
CA ASP A 114 3.40 -8.34 12.96
C ASP A 114 3.87 -9.69 13.55
N GLU A 115 3.64 -9.86 14.85
CA GLU A 115 3.99 -11.07 15.62
C GLU A 115 3.26 -12.35 15.16
N ARG A 116 2.16 -12.22 14.40
CA ARG A 116 1.44 -13.39 13.84
C ARG A 116 2.27 -14.09 12.76
N THR A 117 3.33 -13.45 12.27
CA THR A 117 4.05 -13.91 11.09
C THR A 117 5.58 -13.83 11.24
N GLU A 118 6.28 -14.59 10.39
CA GLU A 118 7.73 -14.46 10.18
C GLU A 118 7.96 -13.97 8.76
N SER A 119 8.61 -12.81 8.61
CA SER A 119 8.78 -12.18 7.30
C SER A 119 10.25 -12.05 6.91
N VAL A 120 10.54 -12.28 5.64
CA VAL A 120 11.82 -11.98 5.01
C VAL A 120 11.60 -11.07 3.81
N LEU A 121 12.37 -9.98 3.74
CA LEU A 121 12.41 -9.09 2.59
C LEU A 121 13.63 -9.44 1.74
N LEU A 122 13.40 -9.76 0.48
CA LEU A 122 14.43 -10.11 -0.48
C LEU A 122 14.66 -8.94 -1.45
N PRO A 123 15.89 -8.41 -1.59
CA PRO A 123 16.22 -7.32 -2.51
C PRO A 123 16.39 -7.84 -3.95
N ILE A 124 15.42 -8.60 -4.43
CA ILE A 124 15.38 -9.12 -5.80
C ILE A 124 14.42 -8.24 -6.61
N ARG A 125 14.88 -7.71 -7.75
CA ARG A 125 14.13 -6.75 -8.60
C ARG A 125 13.67 -5.53 -7.78
N ASP A 126 12.37 -5.24 -7.78
CA ASP A 126 11.76 -4.14 -7.03
C ASP A 126 11.35 -4.55 -5.60
N GLY A 127 11.91 -5.66 -5.08
CA GLY A 127 11.67 -6.17 -3.74
C GLY A 127 10.58 -7.24 -3.69
N LEU A 128 10.81 -8.30 -2.94
CA LEU A 128 9.86 -9.38 -2.69
C LEU A 128 9.80 -9.65 -1.18
N THR A 129 8.61 -9.55 -0.58
CA THR A 129 8.40 -9.99 0.81
C THR A 129 7.79 -11.38 0.80
N ILE A 130 8.39 -12.29 1.57
CA ILE A 130 7.83 -13.61 1.85
C ILE A 130 7.53 -13.67 3.34
N THR A 131 6.26 -13.91 3.66
CA THR A 131 5.75 -13.95 5.01
C THR A 131 5.15 -15.32 5.29
N ARG A 132 5.58 -15.95 6.39
CA ARG A 132 5.05 -17.22 6.86
C ARG A 132 4.13 -16.99 8.05
N ARG A 133 2.91 -17.51 8.00
CA ARG A 133 1.96 -17.40 9.11
C ARG A 133 2.34 -18.35 10.25
N ARG A 134 2.39 -17.88 11.51
CA ARG A 134 2.74 -18.70 12.68
C ARG A 134 1.54 -19.19 13.49
N ILE A 135 0.50 -18.37 13.58
CA ILE A 135 -0.69 -18.60 14.44
C ILE A 135 -1.98 -18.31 13.69
#